data_AF-A0A934D697-F1
#
_entry.id   AF-A0A934D697-F1
#
_cell.length_a   1.000
_cell.length_b   1.000
_cell.length_c   1.000
_cell.angle_alpha   90.00
_cell.angle_beta   90.00
_cell.angle_gamma   90.00
#
_symmetry.space_group_name_H-M   'P 1'
#
loop_
_entity.id
_entity.type
_entity.pdbx_description
1 polymer ?
#
loop_
_entity_poly.entity_id
_entity_poly.type
_entity_poly.pdbx_seq_one_letter_code
_entity_poly.pdbx_strand_id
1 'polypeptide(L)'
;MHFGTFLIRAGAATPEQILDALDEQRWSTPLIGQLAIDHGSMTVEQVLPTLYAQLGSKLPFARQAIAFGYLTEAQAGALLREQSQHALPLGELLVRRGVFDRRTLSHALREYLLALGREADSPVMPGIPA
;
A
#
# COMPACT_ATOMS: atom_id res chain seq x y z
N MET A 1 11.06 -4.43 -8.91
CA MET A 1 10.58 -5.56 -8.08
C MET A 1 9.64 -5.11 -6.97
N HIS A 2 8.79 -6.00 -6.41
CA HIS A 2 8.06 -5.77 -5.15
C HIS A 2 8.74 -6.50 -3.99
N PHE A 3 8.73 -5.92 -2.79
CA PHE A 3 9.45 -6.46 -1.62
C PHE A 3 8.98 -7.87 -1.22
N GLY A 4 7.67 -8.17 -1.29
CA GLY A 4 7.15 -9.51 -0.99
C GLY A 4 7.70 -10.59 -1.92
N THR A 5 7.81 -10.31 -3.22
CA THR A 5 8.41 -11.25 -4.20
C THR A 5 9.90 -11.46 -3.94
N PHE A 6 10.60 -10.41 -3.50
CA PHE A 6 12.01 -10.51 -3.11
C PHE A 6 12.19 -11.43 -1.89
N LEU A 7 11.35 -11.30 -0.85
CA LEU A 7 11.40 -12.14 0.34
C LEU A 7 11.19 -13.62 0.02
N ILE A 8 10.27 -13.94 -0.90
CA ILE A 8 10.04 -15.32 -1.36
C ILE A 8 11.28 -15.87 -2.06
N ARG A 9 11.88 -15.09 -2.97
CA ARG A 9 13.09 -15.52 -3.71
C ARG A 9 14.30 -15.66 -2.79
N ALA A 10 14.39 -14.85 -1.74
CA ALA A 10 15.43 -14.93 -0.73
C ALA A 10 15.22 -16.08 0.27
N GLY A 11 14.09 -16.81 0.19
CA GLY A 11 13.74 -17.88 1.13
C GLY A 11 13.38 -17.39 2.54
N ALA A 12 13.16 -16.09 2.72
CA ALA A 12 12.87 -15.48 4.01
C ALA A 12 11.39 -15.61 4.42
N ALA A 13 10.47 -15.74 3.46
CA ALA A 13 9.05 -15.93 3.71
C ALA A 13 8.41 -16.77 2.60
N THR A 14 7.36 -17.53 2.92
CA THR A 14 6.58 -18.28 1.92
C THR A 14 5.53 -17.39 1.24
N PRO A 15 5.05 -17.75 0.03
CA PRO A 15 3.97 -17.02 -0.64
C PRO A 15 2.72 -16.91 0.24
N GLU A 16 2.37 -17.97 0.97
CA GLU A 16 1.22 -17.98 1.89
C GLU A 16 1.40 -16.96 3.02
N GLN A 17 2.59 -16.90 3.64
CA GLN A 17 2.91 -15.92 4.69
C GLN A 17 2.87 -14.48 4.18
N ILE A 18 3.29 -14.25 2.93
CA ILE A 18 3.18 -12.93 2.30
C ILE A 18 1.71 -12.58 2.05
N LEU A 19 0.90 -13.52 1.55
CA LEU A 19 -0.52 -13.30 1.29
C LEU A 19 -1.29 -13.00 2.59
N ASP A 20 -1.05 -13.78 3.65
CA ASP A 20 -1.66 -13.55 4.97
C ASP A 20 -1.27 -12.20 5.54
N ALA A 21 0.01 -11.81 5.40
CA ALA A 21 0.49 -10.53 5.89
C ALA A 21 -0.08 -9.35 5.08
N LEU A 22 -0.27 -9.52 3.77
CA LEU A 22 -0.95 -8.53 2.92
C LEU A 22 -2.44 -8.42 3.26
N ASP A 23 -3.10 -9.53 3.60
CA ASP A 23 -4.49 -9.50 4.02
C ASP A 23 -4.65 -8.74 5.34
N GLU A 24 -3.84 -9.05 6.35
CA GLU A 24 -3.85 -8.32 7.62
C GLU A 24 -3.49 -6.84 7.47
N GLN A 25 -2.54 -6.51 6.59
CA GLN A 25 -2.22 -5.12 6.24
C GLN A 25 -3.47 -4.40 5.69
N ARG A 26 -4.30 -5.07 4.88
CA ARG A 26 -5.56 -4.51 4.37
C ARG A 26 -6.58 -4.31 5.48
N TRP A 27 -6.72 -5.24 6.43
CA TRP A 27 -7.67 -5.13 7.54
C TRP A 27 -7.26 -4.12 8.62
N SER A 28 -5.95 -3.92 8.81
CA SER A 28 -5.42 -2.92 9.75
C SER A 28 -5.45 -1.51 9.17
N THR A 29 -5.70 -1.36 7.87
CA THR A 29 -5.77 -0.04 7.21
C THR A 29 -7.17 0.55 7.44
N PRO A 30 -7.29 1.70 8.11
CA PRO A 30 -8.59 2.33 8.37
C PRO A 30 -9.28 2.69 7.05
N LEU A 31 -10.61 2.53 7.00
CA LEU A 31 -11.42 2.88 5.84
C LEU A 31 -11.30 4.38 5.58
N ILE A 32 -11.00 4.78 4.35
CA ILE A 32 -10.81 6.19 3.98
C ILE A 32 -12.05 7.06 4.26
N GLY A 33 -13.26 6.48 4.17
CA GLY A 33 -14.50 7.17 4.53
C GLY A 33 -14.62 7.44 6.03
N GLN A 34 -14.11 6.52 6.88
CA GLN A 34 -14.06 6.73 8.33
C GLN A 34 -13.06 7.83 8.67
N LEU A 35 -11.86 7.78 8.09
CA LEU A 35 -10.86 8.85 8.24
C LEU A 35 -11.40 10.21 7.80
N ALA A 36 -12.19 10.25 6.72
CA ALA A 36 -12.81 11.49 6.25
C ALA A 36 -13.78 12.09 7.28
N ILE A 37 -14.52 11.25 8.00
CA ILE A 37 -15.42 11.68 9.09
C ILE A 37 -14.60 12.14 10.31
N ASP A 38 -13.63 11.34 10.74
CA ASP A 38 -12.82 11.61 11.93
C ASP A 38 -12.03 12.92 11.78
N HIS A 39 -11.55 13.22 10.58
CA HIS A 39 -10.83 14.46 10.26
C HIS A 39 -11.76 15.64 9.91
N GLY A 40 -13.09 15.46 10.01
CA GLY A 40 -14.11 16.47 9.68
C GLY A 40 -14.10 16.92 8.21
N SER A 41 -13.45 16.16 7.33
CA SER A 41 -13.36 16.46 5.90
C SER A 41 -14.59 16.04 5.12
N MET A 42 -15.36 15.08 5.64
CA MET A 42 -16.68 14.70 5.14
C MET A 42 -17.62 14.38 6.30
N THR A 43 -18.93 14.54 6.10
CA THR A 43 -19.95 14.04 7.03
C THR A 43 -20.39 12.62 6.66
N VAL A 44 -21.03 11.91 7.60
CA VAL A 44 -21.64 10.58 7.35
C VAL A 44 -22.58 10.63 6.13
N GLU A 45 -23.37 11.70 6.01
CA GLU A 45 -24.31 11.92 4.91
C GLU A 45 -23.64 12.16 3.55
N GLN A 46 -22.35 12.53 3.54
CA GLN A 46 -21.54 12.66 2.32
C GLN A 46 -20.76 11.37 2.01
N VAL A 47 -20.33 10.64 3.04
CA VAL A 47 -19.60 9.37 2.90
C VAL A 47 -20.52 8.28 2.34
N LEU A 48 -21.75 8.16 2.83
CA LEU A 48 -22.68 7.11 2.40
C LEU A 48 -22.98 7.16 0.89
N PRO A 49 -23.35 8.31 0.28
CA PRO A 49 -23.54 8.41 -1.17
C PRO A 49 -22.26 8.11 -1.95
N THR A 50 -21.09 8.52 -1.43
CA THR A 50 -19.81 8.26 -2.08
C THR A 50 -19.50 6.76 -2.12
N LEU A 51 -19.70 6.05 -1.00
CA LEU A 51 -19.57 4.59 -0.91
C LEU A 51 -20.59 3.88 -1.81
N TYR A 52 -21.84 4.34 -1.80
CA TYR A 52 -22.89 3.74 -2.62
C TYR A 52 -22.57 3.85 -4.11
N ALA A 53 -22.14 5.02 -4.57
CA ALA A 53 -21.73 5.20 -5.95
C ALA A 53 -20.45 4.39 -6.28
N GLN A 54 -19.62 4.02 -5.30
CA GLN A 54 -18.40 3.24 -5.54
C GLN A 54 -18.73 1.78 -5.85
N LEU A 55 -19.85 1.26 -5.33
CA LEU A 55 -20.32 -0.09 -5.66
C LEU A 55 -20.64 -0.26 -7.16
N GLY A 56 -21.08 0.81 -7.82
CA GLY A 56 -21.37 0.83 -9.25
C GLY A 56 -20.24 1.37 -10.14
N SER A 57 -19.11 1.78 -9.55
CA SER A 57 -18.05 2.53 -10.24
C SER A 57 -16.67 1.91 -9.99
N LYS A 58 -15.80 1.89 -11.01
CA LYS A 58 -14.39 1.50 -10.85
C LYS A 58 -13.53 2.62 -10.25
N LEU A 59 -14.12 3.78 -9.95
CA LEU A 59 -13.37 4.92 -9.41
C LEU A 59 -13.04 4.69 -7.93
N PRO A 60 -11.80 5.02 -7.50
CA PRO A 60 -11.46 5.03 -6.08
C PRO A 60 -12.32 6.04 -5.30
N PHE A 61 -12.65 5.70 -4.04
CA PHE A 61 -13.43 6.55 -3.13
C PHE A 61 -13.01 8.02 -3.17
N ALA A 62 -11.72 8.30 -3.02
CA ALA A 62 -11.17 9.65 -2.99
C ALA A 62 -11.47 10.44 -4.28
N ARG A 63 -11.31 9.82 -5.45
CA ARG A 63 -11.65 10.47 -6.73
C ARG A 63 -13.15 10.72 -6.86
N GLN A 64 -13.96 9.82 -6.34
CA GLN A 64 -15.40 9.97 -6.40
C GLN A 64 -15.91 11.07 -5.45
N ALA A 65 -15.35 11.16 -4.25
CA ALA A 65 -15.62 12.24 -3.31
C ALA A 65 -15.21 13.61 -3.88
N ILE A 66 -14.10 13.69 -4.63
CA ILE A 66 -13.70 14.90 -5.37
C ILE A 66 -14.72 15.23 -6.47
N ALA A 67 -15.15 14.22 -7.24
CA ALA A 67 -16.14 14.42 -8.29
C ALA A 67 -17.50 14.92 -7.77
N PHE A 68 -17.88 14.53 -6.55
CA PHE A 68 -19.07 15.03 -5.86
C PHE A 68 -18.87 16.38 -5.16
N GLY A 69 -17.65 16.93 -5.17
CA GLY A 69 -17.33 18.19 -4.51
C GLY A 69 -17.26 18.09 -2.98
N TYR A 70 -17.20 16.88 -2.42
CA TYR A 70 -17.10 16.66 -0.97
C TYR A 70 -15.66 16.76 -0.45
N LEU A 71 -14.68 16.39 -1.29
CA LEU A 71 -13.27 16.51 -0.97
C LEU A 71 -12.55 17.38 -2.01
N THR A 72 -11.56 18.13 -1.54
CA THR A 72 -10.52 18.69 -2.41
C THR A 72 -9.41 17.69 -2.66
N GLU A 73 -8.65 17.86 -3.75
CA GLU A 73 -7.40 17.11 -4.03
C GLU A 73 -6.45 17.10 -2.81
N ALA A 74 -6.34 18.23 -2.12
CA ALA A 74 -5.50 18.38 -0.94
C ALA A 74 -5.99 17.54 0.25
N GLN A 75 -7.30 17.58 0.55
CA GLN A 75 -7.88 16.77 1.63
C GLN A 75 -7.84 15.28 1.31
N ALA A 76 -8.16 14.89 0.08
CA ALA A 76 -8.01 13.52 -0.39
C ALA A 76 -6.56 13.01 -0.24
N GLY A 77 -5.58 13.85 -0.62
CA GLY A 77 -4.17 13.53 -0.46
C GLY A 77 -3.70 13.45 1.00
N ALA A 78 -4.31 14.19 1.92
CA ALA A 78 -4.03 14.08 3.35
C ALA A 78 -4.59 12.76 3.91
N LEU A 79 -5.86 12.45 3.62
CA LEU A 79 -6.52 11.21 4.05
C LEU A 79 -5.82 9.96 3.52
N LEU A 80 -5.38 9.97 2.25
CA LEU A 80 -4.62 8.86 1.66
C LEU A 80 -3.25 8.68 2.30
N ARG A 81 -2.58 9.78 2.68
CA ARG A 81 -1.30 9.72 3.39
C ARG A 81 -1.47 9.14 4.79
N GLU A 82 -2.47 9.61 5.53
CA GLU A 82 -2.80 9.10 6.86
C GLU A 82 -3.18 7.62 6.81
N GLN A 83 -4.05 7.23 5.87
CA GLN A 83 -4.39 5.82 5.62
C GLN A 83 -3.13 4.96 5.38
N SER A 84 -2.19 5.47 4.58
CA SER A 84 -0.93 4.78 4.28
C SER A 84 0.02 4.72 5.49
N GLN A 85 -0.06 5.67 6.42
CA GLN A 85 0.74 5.69 7.66
C GLN A 85 0.20 4.70 8.70
N HIS A 86 -1.11 4.46 8.72
CA HIS A 86 -1.73 3.45 9.57
C HIS A 86 -1.54 2.02 9.05
N ALA A 87 -1.29 1.84 7.76
CA ALA A 87 -0.93 0.55 7.20
C ALA A 87 0.44 0.11 7.75
N LEU A 88 0.46 -0.90 8.62
CA LEU A 88 1.74 -1.48 9.05
C LEU A 88 2.53 -1.94 7.81
N PRO A 89 3.84 -1.61 7.72
CA PRO A 89 4.66 -2.10 6.62
C PRO A 89 4.68 -3.63 6.61
N LEU A 90 4.57 -4.23 5.42
CA LEU A 90 4.57 -5.69 5.22
C LEU A 90 5.71 -6.38 6.00
N GLY A 91 6.91 -5.80 5.98
CA GLY A 91 8.07 -6.33 6.71
C GLY A 91 7.89 -6.34 8.24
N GLU A 92 7.30 -5.30 8.82
CA GLU A 92 7.06 -5.23 10.27
C GLU A 92 5.95 -6.21 10.67
N LEU A 93 4.97 -6.42 9.80
CA LEU A 93 3.89 -7.37 10.04
C LEU A 93 4.38 -8.83 10.00
N LEU A 94 5.29 -9.15 9.08
CA LEU A 94 5.96 -10.46 9.02
C LEU A 94 6.83 -10.72 10.27
N VAL A 95 7.48 -9.68 10.80
CA VAL A 95 8.21 -9.78 12.07
C VAL A 95 7.28 -10.05 13.25
N ARG A 96 6.17 -9.32 13.34
CA ARG A 96 5.16 -9.52 14.41
C ARG A 96 4.56 -10.92 14.40
N ARG A 97 4.40 -11.51 13.21
CA ARG A 97 3.94 -12.89 13.03
C ARG A 97 5.01 -13.95 13.31
N GLY A 98 6.24 -13.56 13.60
CA GLY A 98 7.34 -14.49 13.85
C GLY A 98 7.82 -15.23 12.60
N VAL A 99 7.52 -14.70 11.40
CA VAL A 99 8.04 -15.27 10.13
C VAL A 99 9.56 -15.14 10.08
N PHE A 100 10.07 -13.99 10.53
CA PHE A 100 11.50 -13.75 10.72
C PHE A 100 11.73 -12.64 11.74
N ASP A 101 12.94 -12.54 12.30
CA ASP A 101 13.29 -11.49 13.24
C ASP A 101 13.59 -10.14 12.58
N ARG A 102 13.55 -9.06 13.37
CA ARG A 102 13.93 -7.71 12.92
C ARG A 102 15.31 -7.64 12.26
N ARG A 103 16.28 -8.45 12.72
CA ARG A 103 17.61 -8.51 12.12
C ARG A 103 17.56 -9.00 10.68
N THR A 104 16.79 -10.06 10.44
CA THR A 104 16.55 -10.62 9.11
C THR A 104 15.81 -9.62 8.22
N LEU A 105 14.83 -8.89 8.78
CA LEU A 105 14.15 -7.81 8.07
C LEU A 105 15.14 -6.72 7.62
N SER A 106 15.97 -6.20 8.53
CA SER A 106 16.94 -5.14 8.21
C SER A 106 17.94 -5.59 7.14
N HIS A 107 18.39 -6.85 7.21
CA HIS A 107 19.27 -7.42 6.20
C HIS A 107 18.58 -7.54 4.84
N ALA A 108 17.36 -8.11 4.79
CA ALA A 108 16.59 -8.25 3.56
C ALA A 108 16.24 -6.90 2.93
N LEU A 109 15.94 -5.88 3.74
CA LEU A 109 15.67 -4.53 3.25
C LEU A 109 16.90 -3.90 2.61
N ARG A 110 18.08 -4.10 3.20
CA ARG A 110 19.35 -3.61 2.65
C ARG A 110 19.67 -4.27 1.31
N GLU A 111 19.54 -5.60 1.24
CA GLU A 111 19.76 -6.36 0.00
C GLU A 111 18.76 -5.96 -1.09
N TYR A 112 17.49 -5.74 -0.72
CA TYR A 112 16.46 -5.27 -1.65
C TYR A 112 16.76 -3.87 -2.21
N LEU A 113 17.19 -2.93 -1.36
CA LEU A 113 17.56 -1.58 -1.79
C LEU A 113 18.80 -1.59 -2.70
N LEU A 114 19.78 -2.46 -2.43
CA LEU A 114 20.94 -2.65 -3.31
C LEU A 114 20.54 -3.27 -4.65
N ALA A 115 19.62 -4.24 -4.65
CA ALA A 115 19.10 -4.85 -5.87
C ALA A 115 18.34 -3.84 -6.74
N LEU A 116 17.52 -2.98 -6.13
CA LEU A 116 16.83 -1.89 -6.82
C LEU A 116 17.81 -0.86 -7.42
N GLY A 117 18.88 -0.52 -6.70
CA GLY A 117 19.92 0.37 -7.19
C GLY A 117 20.68 -0.21 -8.39
N ARG A 118 20.90 -1.53 -8.42
CA ARG A 118 21.52 -2.22 -9.57
C ARG A 118 20.59 -2.36 -10.77
N GLU A 119 19.27 -2.49 -10.56
CA GLU A 119 18.30 -2.44 -11.66
C GLU A 119 18.27 -1.06 -12.33
N ALA A 120 18.45 0.02 -11.57
CA ALA A 120 18.51 1.38 -12.11
C ALA A 120 19.82 1.71 -12.86
N ASP A 121 20.91 1.03 -12.51
CA ASP A 121 22.23 1.15 -13.16
C ASP A 121 22.41 0.19 -14.34
N SER A 122 21.46 -0.72 -14.59
CA SER A 122 21.52 -1.59 -15.77
C SER A 122 21.16 -0.76 -17.00
N PRO A 123 22.12 -0.44 -17.91
CA PRO A 123 21.75 0.16 -19.17
C PRO A 123 20.78 -0.81 -19.85
N VAL A 124 19.62 -0.30 -20.26
CA VAL A 124 18.85 -0.90 -21.35
C VAL A 124 19.88 -1.22 -22.43
N MET A 125 20.15 -2.50 -22.64
CA MET A 125 20.89 -2.95 -23.81
C MET A 125 20.02 -2.58 -25.01
N PRO A 126 20.46 -1.69 -25.91
CA PRO A 126 19.92 -1.69 -27.24
C PRO A 126 20.53 -2.93 -27.92
N GLY A 127 19.76 -4.02 -28.01
CA GLY A 127 20.06 -5.15 -28.88
C GLY A 127 19.03 -5.12 -30.01
N ILE A 128 19.13 -4.18 -30.95
CA ILE A 128 19.85 -4.20 -32.24
C ILE A 128 18.94 -4.72 -33.37
N PRO A 129 18.99 -4.08 -34.55
CA PRO A 129 18.07 -4.31 -35.65
C PRO A 129 18.53 -5.45 -36.56
N ALA A 130 17.56 -6.02 -37.29
CA ALA A 130 17.70 -6.43 -38.68
C ALA A 130 16.32 -6.31 -39.33
#